data_AF-A0A4V3NDA6-F1
#
_entry.id   AF-A0A4V3NDA6-F1
#
_cell.length_a   1.000
_cell.length_b   1.000
_cell.length_c   1.000
_cell.angle_alpha   90.00
_cell.angle_beta   90.00
_cell.angle_gamma   90.00
#
_symmetry.space_group_name_H-M   'P 1'
#
loop_
_entity.id
_entity.type
_entity.pdbx_description
1 polymer ?
#
loop_
_entity_poly.entity_id
_entity_poly.type
_entity_poly.pdbx_seq_one_letter_code
_entity_poly.pdbx_strand_id
1 'polypeptide(L)'
;MPDLDTNAEEIEKVEPALDAADASKEAEQSADANSSTATDAKTAEKDTLSVVRDVVDARTGSAASSADSAEAGQKSGAATPKEPDNENYTDVPFHKHPRFQHVVSELKTARTDQQRYQNVENFLQEQGLSGDEAANLLVIGGLIKTNPAEAWKAMKPVVEKVLIAAGELLPEDLKAMVDKGEMKPEVALEVSRSRAAVQSTEARVNFDRQRQESRQQSDARNAILGTVSSWEAERKLRDPNFDAKQPALQREIAWLQTKEGRPNTPEGVRAQLQKAYDTVSAAHVAPAPVRQQRPAIRPVTGGQVNGSVRPEIKSTLDAVNAVVARRAG
;
A
#
# COMPACT_ATOMS: atom_id res chain seq x y z
N MET A 1 8.01 76.42 -26.33
CA MET A 1 6.88 77.35 -26.14
C MET A 1 6.08 77.33 -27.42
N PRO A 2 4.75 77.16 -27.41
CA PRO A 2 3.81 76.62 -26.40
C PRO A 2 2.91 75.53 -27.07
N ASP A 3 1.90 74.85 -26.53
CA ASP A 3 1.34 74.63 -25.18
C ASP A 3 0.47 73.35 -25.27
N LEU A 4 0.39 72.63 -24.16
CA LEU A 4 -0.64 71.65 -23.86
C LEU A 4 -1.90 72.41 -23.39
N ASP A 5 -3.10 72.03 -23.86
CA ASP A 5 -4.23 71.69 -22.98
C ASP A 5 -5.54 71.38 -23.73
N THR A 6 -6.07 70.21 -23.40
CA THR A 6 -7.50 69.86 -23.15
C THR A 6 -8.61 70.34 -24.08
N ASN A 7 -9.32 69.40 -24.70
CA ASN A 7 -10.77 69.29 -24.46
C ASN A 7 -11.29 67.89 -24.79
N ALA A 8 -12.06 67.36 -23.83
CA ALA A 8 -12.80 66.11 -23.90
C ALA A 8 -14.16 66.31 -24.59
N GLU A 9 -14.88 65.20 -24.76
CA GLU A 9 -16.28 65.06 -25.20
C GLU A 9 -16.52 64.92 -26.71
N GLU A 10 -16.62 63.67 -27.19
CA GLU A 10 -17.79 63.26 -27.97
C GLU A 10 -17.97 61.73 -27.87
N ILE A 11 -18.90 61.31 -27.02
CA ILE A 11 -19.37 59.94 -26.86
C ILE A 11 -20.56 59.79 -27.80
N GLU A 12 -20.37 59.09 -28.93
CA GLU A 12 -21.47 58.73 -29.82
C GLU A 12 -22.26 57.54 -29.26
N LYS A 13 -23.56 57.61 -29.52
CA LYS A 13 -24.68 57.17 -28.69
C LYS A 13 -25.48 56.17 -29.50
N VAL A 14 -25.50 54.89 -29.12
CA VAL A 14 -26.41 53.91 -29.73
C VAL A 14 -26.96 52.95 -28.69
N GLU A 15 -28.22 53.18 -28.31
CA GLU A 15 -29.21 52.21 -27.83
C GLU A 15 -30.61 52.84 -28.11
N PRO A 16 -31.76 52.10 -28.09
CA PRO A 16 -31.97 50.65 -28.00
C PRO A 16 -32.98 50.12 -29.06
N ALA A 17 -33.08 48.80 -29.22
CA ALA A 17 -34.26 48.15 -29.79
C ALA A 17 -34.81 47.14 -28.78
N LEU A 18 -35.89 47.53 -28.12
CA LEU A 18 -36.77 46.66 -27.34
C LEU A 18 -37.77 46.02 -28.32
N ASP A 19 -37.88 44.70 -28.30
CA ASP A 19 -39.10 44.01 -28.72
C ASP A 19 -39.68 43.30 -27.49
N ALA A 20 -40.95 43.56 -27.24
CA ALA A 20 -41.71 43.15 -26.09
C ALA A 20 -42.89 42.33 -26.58
N ALA A 21 -42.95 41.05 -26.20
CA ALA A 21 -44.20 40.29 -26.24
C ALA A 21 -44.24 39.25 -25.12
N ASP A 22 -45.03 39.63 -24.12
CA ASP A 22 -46.01 38.81 -23.44
C ASP A 22 -45.67 38.13 -22.12
N ALA A 23 -46.62 38.32 -21.21
CA ALA A 23 -46.55 38.16 -19.78
C ALA A 23 -47.56 37.11 -19.32
N SER A 24 -47.18 36.27 -18.35
CA SER A 24 -48.09 35.74 -17.31
C SER A 24 -47.25 34.93 -16.31
N LYS A 25 -46.99 35.46 -15.11
CA LYS A 25 -47.76 35.27 -13.86
C LYS A 25 -47.62 33.88 -13.20
N GLU A 26 -46.87 33.90 -12.10
CA GLU A 26 -47.16 33.32 -10.76
C GLU A 26 -47.74 31.90 -10.67
N ALA A 27 -46.99 30.97 -10.08
CA ALA A 27 -47.40 30.23 -8.87
C ALA A 27 -46.33 29.20 -8.43
N GLU A 28 -46.29 29.02 -7.12
CA GLU A 28 -45.44 28.18 -6.28
C GLU A 28 -45.38 26.70 -6.70
N GLN A 29 -44.21 26.06 -6.54
CA GLN A 29 -44.02 24.95 -5.59
C GLN A 29 -42.63 24.32 -5.70
N SER A 30 -42.06 24.14 -4.52
CA SER A 30 -40.96 23.24 -4.15
C SER A 30 -40.99 21.89 -4.85
N ALA A 31 -39.87 21.54 -5.49
CA ALA A 31 -39.44 20.16 -5.64
C ALA A 31 -37.90 20.13 -5.63
N ASP A 32 -37.35 19.47 -4.61
CA ASP A 32 -35.95 19.18 -4.38
C ASP A 32 -35.20 18.75 -5.65
N ALA A 33 -34.30 19.59 -6.12
CA ALA A 33 -33.18 19.17 -6.94
C ALA A 33 -32.01 18.85 -6.00
N ASN A 34 -31.80 17.56 -5.74
CA ASN A 34 -30.61 17.05 -5.07
C ASN A 34 -29.35 17.49 -5.83
N SER A 35 -28.75 18.62 -5.44
CA SER A 35 -27.36 18.89 -5.74
C SER A 35 -26.54 17.99 -4.83
N SER A 36 -26.06 16.87 -5.36
CA SER A 36 -25.08 16.06 -4.66
C SER A 36 -23.88 16.94 -4.32
N THR A 37 -23.74 17.27 -3.04
CA THR A 37 -22.53 17.83 -2.48
C THR A 37 -21.42 16.81 -2.73
N ALA A 38 -20.60 17.07 -3.75
CA ALA A 38 -19.29 16.46 -3.86
C ALA A 38 -18.50 16.92 -2.64
N THR A 39 -18.50 16.09 -1.60
CA THR A 39 -17.72 16.29 -0.40
C THR A 39 -16.26 16.33 -0.82
N ASP A 40 -15.72 17.54 -0.73
CA ASP A 40 -14.35 17.96 -0.89
C ASP A 40 -13.31 16.84 -0.81
N ALA A 41 -12.66 16.61 -1.95
CA ALA A 41 -11.44 15.84 -2.13
C ALA A 41 -10.23 16.61 -1.54
N LYS A 42 -10.24 16.89 -0.23
CA LYS A 42 -9.20 17.69 0.45
C LYS A 42 -8.26 16.88 1.35
N THR A 43 -8.19 15.57 1.16
CA THR A 43 -7.39 14.68 2.01
C THR A 43 -6.31 13.88 1.26
N ALA A 44 -6.29 13.89 -0.08
CA ALA A 44 -5.36 13.04 -0.84
C ALA A 44 -4.00 13.67 -1.16
N GLU A 45 -3.84 14.99 -1.07
CA GLU A 45 -2.57 15.67 -1.46
C GLU A 45 -1.70 16.08 -0.27
N LYS A 46 -2.19 15.90 0.97
CA LYS A 46 -1.45 16.21 2.19
C LYS A 46 -0.65 15.03 2.75
N ASP A 47 -0.68 13.86 2.13
CA ASP A 47 -0.21 12.62 2.78
C ASP A 47 1.20 12.17 2.35
N THR A 48 1.67 12.51 1.14
CA THR A 48 2.98 12.05 0.67
C THR A 48 4.12 13.03 0.97
N LEU A 49 3.87 14.33 0.87
CA LEU A 49 4.84 15.38 1.19
C LEU A 49 4.96 15.64 2.70
N SER A 50 3.92 15.34 3.50
CA SER A 50 3.98 15.44 4.96
C SER A 50 4.85 14.34 5.56
N VAL A 51 4.81 13.12 5.03
CA VAL A 51 5.67 12.01 5.46
C VAL A 51 7.16 12.33 5.26
N VAL A 52 7.53 12.95 4.14
CA VAL A 52 8.92 13.40 3.90
C VAL A 52 9.31 14.54 4.84
N ARG A 53 8.37 15.47 5.12
CA ARG A 53 8.60 16.58 6.05
C ARG A 53 8.75 16.12 7.50
N ASP A 54 7.92 15.18 7.94
CA ASP A 54 8.00 14.55 9.26
C ASP A 54 9.33 13.80 9.47
N VAL A 55 9.89 13.18 8.43
CA VAL A 55 11.22 12.55 8.48
C VAL A 55 12.34 13.59 8.63
N VAL A 56 12.18 14.78 8.04
CA VAL A 56 13.15 15.88 8.16
C VAL A 56 13.04 16.58 9.52
N ASP A 57 11.83 16.78 10.04
CA ASP A 57 11.59 17.41 11.34
C ASP A 57 11.99 16.48 12.51
N ALA A 58 11.87 15.16 12.33
CA ALA A 58 12.41 14.17 13.28
C ALA A 58 13.94 14.21 13.39
N ARG A 59 14.67 14.73 12.37
CA ARG A 59 16.13 14.91 12.43
C ARG A 59 16.55 16.22 13.09
N THR A 60 15.73 17.25 13.12
CA THR A 60 16.04 18.54 13.77
C THR A 60 15.68 18.57 15.27
N GLY A 61 14.79 17.70 15.72
CA GLY A 61 14.36 17.60 17.12
C GLY A 61 15.29 16.85 18.09
N SER A 62 16.37 16.20 17.61
CA SER A 62 17.24 15.37 18.46
C SER A 62 18.59 16.01 18.83
N ALA A 63 18.76 17.31 18.59
CA ALA A 63 20.03 18.01 18.82
C ALA A 63 20.05 18.98 20.02
N ALA A 64 19.01 19.02 20.86
CA ALA A 64 18.98 19.95 21.99
C ALA A 64 18.26 19.38 23.23
N SER A 65 18.95 18.53 23.99
CA SER A 65 18.66 18.41 25.43
C SER A 65 19.91 17.90 26.15
N SER A 66 20.78 18.84 26.51
CA SER A 66 21.92 18.62 27.41
C SER A 66 22.23 19.94 28.10
N ALA A 67 21.39 20.32 29.06
CA ALA A 67 21.70 21.24 30.15
C ALA A 67 20.46 21.39 31.03
N ASP A 68 20.45 20.76 32.20
CA ASP A 68 20.29 21.43 33.50
C ASP A 68 19.89 20.43 34.59
N SER A 69 20.76 20.29 35.59
CA SER A 69 20.47 19.96 37.01
C SER A 69 21.75 19.44 37.66
N ALA A 70 22.47 20.37 38.28
CA ALA A 70 23.44 20.07 39.31
C ALA A 70 22.74 20.29 40.67
N GLU A 71 22.57 19.24 41.46
CA GLU A 71 22.67 19.32 42.92
C GLU A 71 23.18 17.96 43.44
N ALA A 72 24.12 18.05 44.37
CA ALA A 72 25.07 17.01 44.74
C ALA A 72 24.47 15.87 45.60
N GLY A 73 24.88 14.65 45.28
CA GLY A 73 24.69 13.45 46.08
C GLY A 73 25.76 12.42 45.74
N GLN A 74 26.93 12.56 46.35
CA GLN A 74 28.14 11.78 46.13
C GLN A 74 27.97 10.31 46.57
N LYS A 75 28.01 9.36 45.62
CA LYS A 75 28.55 8.01 45.87
C LYS A 75 29.43 7.58 44.70
N SER A 76 30.70 7.45 45.02
CA SER A 76 31.78 6.86 44.25
C SER A 76 31.43 5.46 43.75
N GLY A 77 31.76 5.18 42.50
CA GLY A 77 31.77 3.83 41.95
C GLY A 77 31.79 3.88 40.44
N ALA A 78 32.99 4.03 39.86
CA ALA A 78 33.22 3.80 38.45
C ALA A 78 32.84 2.35 38.13
N ALA A 79 31.68 2.17 37.49
CA ALA A 79 31.28 0.91 36.87
C ALA A 79 31.48 1.07 35.37
N THR A 80 32.56 0.47 34.87
CA THR A 80 32.70 0.05 33.48
C THR A 80 31.40 -0.59 32.99
N PRO A 81 30.99 -0.37 31.72
CA PRO A 81 29.83 -1.06 31.16
C PRO A 81 30.08 -2.57 31.25
N LYS A 82 29.31 -3.27 32.10
CA LYS A 82 29.31 -4.74 32.11
C LYS A 82 28.74 -5.20 30.78
N GLU A 83 29.54 -5.93 29.99
CA GLU A 83 29.01 -6.80 28.95
C GLU A 83 27.93 -7.70 29.57
N PRO A 84 26.76 -7.84 28.92
CA PRO A 84 25.72 -8.71 29.44
C PRO A 84 26.20 -10.17 29.38
N ASP A 85 26.33 -10.77 30.55
CA ASP A 85 26.64 -12.19 30.76
C ASP A 85 25.63 -13.05 29.98
N ASN A 86 26.11 -13.80 29.00
CA ASN A 86 25.29 -14.38 27.93
C ASN A 86 25.03 -15.89 28.12
N GLU A 87 25.37 -16.47 29.27
CA GLU A 87 25.57 -17.93 29.34
C GLU A 87 24.58 -18.70 30.22
N ASN A 88 23.69 -18.06 30.98
CA ASN A 88 22.65 -18.79 31.74
C ASN A 88 21.32 -18.04 31.79
N TYR A 89 20.43 -18.36 30.85
CA TYR A 89 19.07 -17.82 30.75
C TYR A 89 17.98 -18.90 30.89
N THR A 90 18.25 -19.94 31.67
CA THR A 90 17.39 -21.13 31.77
C THR A 90 16.05 -20.88 32.48
N ASP A 91 15.91 -19.75 33.18
CA ASP A 91 14.72 -19.42 34.01
C ASP A 91 14.04 -18.08 33.65
N VAL A 92 14.41 -17.47 32.51
CA VAL A 92 13.76 -16.25 32.02
C VAL A 92 12.82 -16.63 30.88
N PRO A 93 11.50 -16.34 30.96
CA PRO A 93 10.58 -16.55 29.85
C PRO A 93 11.15 -15.94 28.56
N PHE A 94 11.12 -16.68 27.46
CA PHE A 94 11.83 -16.34 26.21
C PHE A 94 11.64 -14.88 25.73
N HIS A 95 10.44 -14.32 25.93
CA HIS A 95 10.10 -12.93 25.58
C HIS A 95 10.79 -11.84 26.43
N LYS A 96 11.45 -12.22 27.54
CA LYS A 96 12.26 -11.33 28.40
C LYS A 96 13.77 -11.52 28.21
N HIS A 97 14.19 -12.41 27.32
CA HIS A 97 15.60 -12.63 27.04
C HIS A 97 16.20 -11.36 26.37
N PRO A 98 17.33 -10.82 26.85
CA PRO A 98 17.90 -9.56 26.33
C PRO A 98 18.23 -9.63 24.83
N ARG A 99 18.85 -10.73 24.34
CA ARG A 99 19.05 -10.97 22.90
C ARG A 99 17.74 -10.96 22.08
N PHE A 100 16.67 -11.57 22.59
CA PHE A 100 15.38 -11.57 21.90
C PHE A 100 14.79 -10.17 21.82
N GLN A 101 14.85 -9.39 22.91
CA GLN A 101 14.40 -8.00 22.91
C GLN A 101 15.22 -7.12 21.96
N HIS A 102 16.54 -7.33 21.89
CA HIS A 102 17.41 -6.64 20.95
C HIS A 102 17.01 -6.94 19.50
N VAL A 103 16.90 -8.22 19.13
CA VAL A 103 16.51 -8.62 17.76
C VAL A 103 15.10 -8.14 17.41
N VAL A 104 14.15 -8.18 18.35
CA VAL A 104 12.80 -7.64 18.12
C VAL A 104 12.84 -6.12 17.92
N SER A 105 13.69 -5.41 18.67
CA SER A 105 13.86 -3.97 18.51
C SER A 105 14.49 -3.61 17.16
N GLU A 106 15.54 -4.34 16.74
CA GLU A 106 16.17 -4.20 15.42
C GLU A 106 15.20 -4.53 14.29
N LEU A 107 14.37 -5.56 14.46
CA LEU A 107 13.35 -5.91 13.48
C LEU A 107 12.29 -4.80 13.39
N LYS A 108 11.91 -4.21 14.53
CA LYS A 108 10.95 -3.09 14.55
C LYS A 108 11.51 -1.84 13.88
N THR A 109 12.77 -1.49 14.13
CA THR A 109 13.43 -0.35 13.46
C THR A 109 13.60 -0.63 11.97
N ALA A 110 14.09 -1.80 11.58
CA ALA A 110 14.22 -2.20 10.18
C ALA A 110 12.86 -2.19 9.45
N ARG A 111 11.78 -2.64 10.09
CA ARG A 111 10.42 -2.57 9.54
C ARG A 111 9.96 -1.12 9.34
N THR A 112 10.28 -0.24 10.28
CA THR A 112 9.93 1.18 10.19
C THR A 112 10.71 1.85 9.06
N ASP A 113 12.00 1.55 8.94
CA ASP A 113 12.84 2.06 7.87
C ASP A 113 12.38 1.54 6.51
N GLN A 114 12.04 0.26 6.39
CA GLN A 114 11.46 -0.30 5.18
C GLN A 114 10.17 0.43 4.75
N GLN A 115 9.27 0.73 5.69
CA GLN A 115 8.06 1.51 5.39
C GLN A 115 8.41 2.91 4.86
N ARG A 116 9.41 3.58 5.46
CA ARG A 116 9.88 4.89 4.99
C ARG A 116 10.46 4.81 3.58
N TYR A 117 11.27 3.79 3.29
CA TYR A 117 11.81 3.59 1.95
C TYR A 117 10.71 3.32 0.92
N GLN A 118 9.72 2.48 1.25
CA GLN A 118 8.58 2.24 0.38
C GLN A 118 7.79 3.51 0.11
N ASN A 119 7.59 4.37 1.12
CA ASN A 119 6.90 5.65 0.95
C ASN A 119 7.68 6.58 0.01
N VAL A 120 9.01 6.66 0.15
CA VAL A 120 9.86 7.46 -0.75
C VAL A 120 9.84 6.89 -2.17
N GLU A 121 9.98 5.58 -2.32
CA GLU A 121 9.96 4.92 -3.62
C GLU A 121 8.62 5.13 -4.33
N ASN A 122 7.50 4.96 -3.61
CA ASN A 122 6.17 5.25 -4.13
C ASN A 122 6.05 6.71 -4.56
N PHE A 123 6.51 7.66 -3.73
CA PHE A 123 6.49 9.08 -4.09
C PHE A 123 7.31 9.36 -5.36
N LEU A 124 8.52 8.81 -5.49
CA LEU A 124 9.35 9.00 -6.67
C LEU A 124 8.68 8.42 -7.93
N GLN A 125 8.12 7.20 -7.83
CA GLN A 125 7.36 6.59 -8.92
C GLN A 125 6.11 7.40 -9.27
N GLU A 126 5.44 7.98 -8.28
CA GLU A 126 4.26 8.80 -8.48
C GLU A 126 4.54 10.10 -9.22
N GLN A 127 5.70 10.70 -8.97
CA GLN A 127 6.23 11.86 -9.70
C GLN A 127 6.99 11.47 -10.99
N GLY A 128 7.12 10.16 -11.24
CA GLY A 128 7.96 9.54 -12.27
C GLY A 128 9.37 10.09 -12.34
N LEU A 129 9.94 10.35 -11.17
CA LEU A 129 11.37 10.60 -10.99
C LEU A 129 12.08 9.25 -10.89
N SER A 130 13.16 9.09 -11.64
CA SER A 130 14.08 7.97 -11.41
C SER A 130 14.89 8.19 -10.13
N GLY A 131 15.44 7.10 -9.58
CA GLY A 131 16.31 7.16 -8.41
C GLY A 131 17.53 8.06 -8.62
N ASP A 132 18.12 8.03 -9.82
CA ASP A 132 19.28 8.85 -10.18
C ASP A 132 18.90 10.35 -10.31
N GLU A 133 17.75 10.66 -10.90
CA GLU A 133 17.24 12.04 -10.99
C GLU A 133 16.94 12.60 -9.60
N ALA A 134 16.25 11.83 -8.76
CA ALA A 134 15.93 12.23 -7.39
C ALA A 134 17.21 12.45 -6.57
N ALA A 135 18.20 11.56 -6.68
CA ALA A 135 19.49 11.70 -6.02
C ALA A 135 20.22 12.97 -6.49
N ASN A 136 20.27 13.22 -7.79
CA ASN A 136 20.89 14.43 -8.34
C ASN A 136 20.19 15.71 -7.84
N LEU A 137 18.86 15.74 -7.82
CA LEU A 137 18.10 16.88 -7.28
C LEU A 137 18.34 17.09 -5.78
N LEU A 138 18.47 16.02 -5.00
CA LEU A 138 18.81 16.11 -3.57
C LEU A 138 20.23 16.61 -3.36
N VAL A 139 21.19 16.17 -4.17
CA VAL A 139 22.58 16.68 -4.15
C VAL A 139 22.59 18.17 -4.47
N ILE A 140 21.88 18.59 -5.52
CA ILE A 140 21.72 20.01 -5.87
C ILE A 140 21.08 20.77 -4.70
N GLY A 141 20.01 20.25 -4.10
CA GLY A 141 19.36 20.85 -2.94
C GLY A 141 20.28 21.00 -1.72
N GLY A 142 21.17 20.03 -1.51
CA GLY A 142 22.24 20.11 -0.51
C GLY A 142 23.25 21.22 -0.85
N LEU A 143 23.72 21.26 -2.11
CA LEU A 143 24.63 22.30 -2.61
C LEU A 143 24.03 23.69 -2.50
N ILE A 144 22.72 23.88 -2.68
CA ILE A 144 22.08 25.20 -2.51
C ILE A 144 22.34 25.76 -1.10
N LYS A 145 22.37 24.90 -0.08
CA LYS A 145 22.62 25.29 1.31
C LYS A 145 24.10 25.44 1.64
N THR A 146 24.97 24.59 1.07
CA THR A 146 26.39 24.54 1.43
C THR A 146 27.28 25.36 0.48
N ASN A 147 27.00 25.34 -0.82
CA ASN A 147 27.76 26.03 -1.88
C ASN A 147 26.83 26.48 -3.04
N PRO A 148 26.20 27.66 -2.93
CA PRO A 148 25.23 28.12 -3.92
C PRO A 148 25.82 28.36 -5.32
N ALA A 149 27.11 28.68 -5.41
CA ALA A 149 27.78 28.91 -6.70
C ALA A 149 27.92 27.61 -7.52
N GLU A 150 28.21 26.50 -6.85
CA GLU A 150 28.28 25.18 -7.47
C GLU A 150 26.88 24.61 -7.77
N ALA A 151 25.93 24.83 -6.86
CA ALA A 151 24.52 24.50 -7.10
C ALA A 151 23.99 25.18 -8.37
N TRP A 152 24.30 26.46 -8.57
CA TRP A 152 23.89 27.18 -9.78
C TRP A 152 24.46 26.55 -11.05
N LYS A 153 25.74 26.15 -11.05
CA LYS A 153 26.36 25.46 -12.20
C LYS A 153 25.66 24.13 -12.50
N ALA A 154 25.32 23.36 -11.46
CA ALA A 154 24.62 22.09 -11.61
C ALA A 154 23.15 22.26 -12.05
N MET A 155 22.47 23.34 -11.63
CA MET A 155 21.08 23.62 -12.02
C MET A 155 20.93 24.15 -13.44
N LYS A 156 21.91 24.89 -13.98
CA LYS A 156 21.86 25.48 -15.33
C LYS A 156 21.31 24.52 -16.40
N PRO A 157 21.85 23.31 -16.60
CA PRO A 157 21.34 22.40 -17.63
C PRO A 157 19.89 21.95 -17.38
N VAL A 158 19.47 21.85 -16.10
CA VAL A 158 18.10 21.51 -15.75
C VAL A 158 17.17 22.66 -16.09
N VAL A 159 17.55 23.89 -15.70
CA VAL A 159 16.77 25.11 -15.98
C VAL A 159 16.65 25.33 -17.49
N GLU A 160 17.73 25.18 -18.25
CA GLU A 160 17.72 25.29 -19.71
C GLU A 160 16.72 24.30 -20.35
N LYS A 161 16.75 23.03 -19.93
CA LYS A 161 15.76 22.03 -20.40
C LYS A 161 14.33 22.43 -20.07
N VAL A 162 14.08 22.94 -18.87
CA VAL A 162 12.74 23.41 -18.45
C VAL A 162 12.31 24.61 -19.28
N LEU A 163 13.20 25.57 -19.56
CA LEU A 163 12.89 26.74 -20.37
C LEU A 163 12.61 26.37 -21.83
N ILE A 164 13.34 25.41 -22.40
CA ILE A 164 13.06 24.86 -23.73
C ILE A 164 11.70 24.15 -23.74
N ALA A 165 11.43 23.31 -22.73
CA ALA A 165 10.17 22.58 -22.61
C ALA A 165 8.96 23.49 -22.34
N ALA A 166 9.17 24.66 -21.73
CA ALA A 166 8.17 25.71 -21.57
C ALA A 166 8.03 26.60 -22.81
N GLY A 167 8.95 26.50 -23.77
CA GLY A 167 8.99 27.32 -24.98
C GLY A 167 9.50 28.74 -24.77
N GLU A 168 10.10 29.05 -23.62
CA GLU A 168 10.70 30.37 -23.34
C GLU A 168 12.11 30.50 -23.93
N LEU A 169 12.80 29.38 -24.15
CA LEU A 169 14.07 29.33 -24.86
C LEU A 169 13.89 28.62 -26.20
N LEU A 170 14.56 29.15 -27.23
CA LEU A 170 14.54 28.58 -28.57
C LEU A 170 15.30 27.24 -28.58
N PRO A 171 14.67 26.14 -29.05
CA PRO A 171 15.39 24.92 -29.35
C PRO A 171 16.41 25.15 -30.47
N GLU A 172 17.45 24.31 -30.52
CA GLU A 172 18.64 24.51 -31.38
C GLU A 172 18.30 24.62 -32.87
N ASP A 173 17.26 23.92 -33.32
CA ASP A 173 16.78 23.96 -34.71
C ASP A 173 16.21 25.34 -35.08
N LEU A 174 15.35 25.90 -34.22
CA LEU A 174 14.76 27.22 -34.42
C LEU A 174 15.79 28.33 -34.24
N LYS A 175 16.72 28.17 -33.30
CA LYS A 175 17.86 29.08 -33.13
C LYS A 175 18.70 29.14 -34.40
N ALA A 176 19.04 27.99 -34.99
CA ALA A 176 19.80 27.94 -36.24
C ALA A 176 19.08 28.61 -37.42
N MET A 177 17.75 28.54 -37.50
CA MET A 177 16.96 29.23 -38.53
C MET A 177 16.95 30.75 -38.34
N VAL A 178 16.88 31.22 -37.10
CA VAL A 178 16.98 32.64 -36.76
C VAL A 178 18.37 33.17 -37.08
N ASP A 179 19.42 32.44 -36.70
CA ASP A 179 20.81 32.82 -36.95
C ASP A 179 21.14 32.90 -38.45
N LYS A 180 20.50 32.07 -39.27
CA LYS A 180 20.59 32.11 -40.74
C LYS A 180 19.73 33.21 -41.39
N GLY A 181 18.88 33.89 -40.62
CA GLY A 181 17.93 34.88 -41.12
C GLY A 181 16.73 34.29 -41.88
N GLU A 182 16.51 32.97 -41.79
CA GLU A 182 15.38 32.28 -42.43
C GLU A 182 14.06 32.50 -41.67
N MET A 183 14.15 32.84 -40.37
CA MET A 183 12.99 33.08 -39.51
C MET A 183 13.23 34.29 -38.61
N LYS A 184 12.18 35.10 -38.37
CA LYS A 184 12.26 36.19 -37.39
C LYS A 184 12.26 35.62 -35.96
N PRO A 185 13.00 36.21 -35.02
CA PRO A 185 13.11 35.71 -33.65
C PRO A 185 11.75 35.61 -32.93
N GLU A 186 10.85 36.56 -33.17
CA GLU A 186 9.50 36.58 -32.59
C GLU A 186 8.66 35.37 -33.06
N VAL A 187 8.69 35.10 -34.36
CA VAL A 187 7.97 33.96 -34.97
C VAL A 187 8.56 32.64 -34.48
N ALA A 188 9.88 32.56 -34.38
CA ALA A 188 10.55 31.37 -33.86
C ALA A 188 10.15 31.08 -32.40
N LEU A 189 9.97 32.13 -31.59
CA LEU A 189 9.53 32.00 -30.20
C LEU A 189 8.06 31.54 -30.12
N GLU A 190 7.17 32.08 -30.95
CA GLU A 190 5.78 31.62 -31.04
C GLU A 190 5.69 30.13 -31.45
N VAL A 191 6.47 29.73 -32.46
CA VAL A 191 6.58 28.32 -32.87
C VAL A 191 7.14 27.45 -31.74
N SER A 192 8.15 27.94 -31.02
CA SER A 192 8.71 27.25 -29.85
C SER A 192 7.65 27.00 -28.78
N ARG A 193 6.89 28.04 -28.39
CA ARG A 193 5.79 27.93 -27.41
C ARG A 193 4.70 26.98 -27.87
N SER A 194 4.33 27.03 -29.15
CA SER A 194 3.35 26.11 -29.74
C SER A 194 3.82 24.64 -29.67
N ARG A 195 5.07 24.38 -30.06
CA ARG A 195 5.68 23.04 -29.98
C ARG A 195 5.78 22.55 -28.53
N ALA A 196 6.21 23.41 -27.62
CA ALA A 196 6.28 23.14 -26.18
C ALA A 196 4.91 22.75 -25.59
N ALA A 197 3.84 23.45 -25.99
CA ALA A 197 2.47 23.12 -25.55
C ALA A 197 2.01 21.73 -26.03
N VAL A 198 2.33 21.38 -27.28
CA VAL A 198 2.02 20.04 -27.82
C VAL A 198 2.85 18.96 -27.11
N GLN A 199 4.17 19.16 -27.02
CA GLN A 199 5.08 18.20 -26.38
C GLN A 199 4.77 17.97 -24.90
N SER A 200 4.42 19.02 -24.15
CA SER A 200 4.03 18.87 -22.74
C SER A 200 2.73 18.10 -22.57
N THR A 201 1.78 18.28 -23.48
CA THR A 201 0.53 17.50 -23.50
C THR A 201 0.81 16.03 -23.81
N GLU A 202 1.62 15.74 -24.83
CA GLU A 202 2.01 14.37 -25.19
C GLU A 202 2.81 13.68 -24.06
N ALA A 203 3.76 14.40 -23.45
CA ALA A 203 4.53 13.90 -22.32
C ALA A 203 3.63 13.53 -21.14
N ARG A 204 2.62 14.35 -20.85
CA ARG A 204 1.63 14.06 -19.80
C ARG A 204 0.79 12.82 -20.11
N VAL A 205 0.28 12.70 -21.34
CA VAL A 205 -0.49 11.52 -21.76
C VAL A 205 0.35 10.23 -21.67
N ASN A 206 1.61 10.28 -22.13
CA ASN A 206 2.52 9.14 -22.06
C ASN A 206 2.84 8.76 -20.61
N PHE A 207 3.09 9.76 -19.76
CA PHE A 207 3.32 9.57 -18.33
C PHE A 207 2.12 8.93 -17.64
N ASP A 208 0.92 9.46 -17.87
CA ASP A 208 -0.32 8.93 -17.28
C ASP A 208 -0.58 7.48 -17.75
N ARG A 209 -0.33 7.19 -19.02
CA ARG A 209 -0.42 5.83 -19.57
C ARG A 209 0.56 4.87 -18.90
N GLN A 210 1.84 5.24 -18.80
CA GLN A 210 2.86 4.40 -18.15
C GLN A 210 2.51 4.15 -16.67
N ARG A 211 1.98 5.16 -15.98
CA ARG A 211 1.51 5.04 -14.60
C ARG A 211 0.35 4.06 -14.47
N GLN A 212 -0.62 4.11 -15.39
CA GLN A 212 -1.73 3.17 -15.41
C GLN A 212 -1.27 1.74 -15.68
N GLU A 213 -0.36 1.54 -16.65
CA GLU A 213 0.19 0.21 -16.96
C GLU A 213 0.95 -0.38 -15.76
N SER A 214 1.78 0.42 -15.08
CA SER A 214 2.50 -0.02 -13.87
C SER A 214 1.54 -0.39 -12.72
N ARG A 215 0.50 0.43 -12.49
CA ARG A 215 -0.53 0.15 -11.48
C ARG A 215 -1.27 -1.14 -11.78
N GLN A 216 -1.74 -1.33 -13.01
CA GLN A 216 -2.43 -2.55 -13.43
C GLN A 216 -1.56 -3.81 -13.23
N GLN A 217 -0.25 -3.73 -13.53
CA GLN A 217 0.67 -4.84 -13.29
C GLN A 217 0.86 -5.14 -11.80
N SER A 218 1.00 -4.10 -10.97
CA SER A 218 1.10 -4.24 -9.52
C SER A 218 -0.18 -4.84 -8.93
N ASP A 219 -1.34 -4.32 -9.31
CA ASP A 219 -2.65 -4.78 -8.86
C ASP A 219 -2.90 -6.23 -9.27
N ALA A 220 -2.56 -6.63 -10.50
CA ALA A 220 -2.66 -8.00 -10.95
C ALA A 220 -1.79 -8.96 -10.12
N ARG A 221 -0.55 -8.57 -9.82
CA ARG A 221 0.35 -9.34 -8.94
C ARG A 221 -0.19 -9.45 -7.52
N ASN A 222 -0.67 -8.34 -6.96
CA ASN A 222 -1.25 -8.30 -5.61
C ASN A 222 -2.53 -9.14 -5.52
N ALA A 223 -3.38 -9.12 -6.55
CA ALA A 223 -4.57 -9.95 -6.64
C ALA A 223 -4.23 -11.45 -6.65
N ILE A 224 -3.18 -11.84 -7.38
CA ILE A 224 -2.69 -13.23 -7.39
C ILE A 224 -2.20 -13.64 -5.99
N LEU A 225 -1.34 -12.84 -5.36
CA LEU A 225 -0.81 -13.14 -4.01
C LEU A 225 -1.93 -13.19 -2.96
N GLY A 226 -2.88 -12.25 -3.03
CA GLY A 226 -4.06 -12.23 -2.17
C GLY A 226 -4.96 -13.46 -2.36
N THR A 227 -5.05 -13.99 -3.59
CA THR A 227 -5.82 -15.21 -3.88
C THR A 227 -5.19 -16.44 -3.24
N VAL A 228 -3.85 -16.58 -3.30
CA VAL A 228 -3.14 -17.69 -2.64
C VAL A 228 -3.36 -17.64 -1.13
N SER A 229 -3.15 -16.46 -0.52
CA SER A 229 -3.28 -16.27 0.93
C SER A 229 -4.70 -16.50 1.43
N SER A 230 -5.70 -15.96 0.73
CA SER A 230 -7.11 -16.15 1.09
C SER A 230 -7.57 -17.60 0.94
N TRP A 231 -7.13 -18.30 -0.13
CA TRP A 231 -7.43 -19.71 -0.32
C TRP A 231 -6.78 -20.57 0.77
N GLU A 232 -5.53 -20.30 1.13
CA GLU A 232 -4.83 -21.03 2.20
C GLU A 232 -5.53 -20.82 3.55
N ALA A 233 -5.92 -19.58 3.87
CA ALA A 233 -6.65 -19.25 5.10
C ALA A 233 -8.01 -19.97 5.17
N GLU A 234 -8.77 -19.98 4.08
CA GLU A 234 -10.05 -20.71 4.00
C GLU A 234 -9.85 -22.22 4.22
N ARG A 235 -8.78 -22.79 3.66
CA ARG A 235 -8.49 -24.22 3.78
C ARG A 235 -8.02 -24.61 5.17
N LYS A 236 -7.17 -23.81 5.82
CA LYS A 236 -6.79 -24.02 7.22
C LYS A 236 -8.00 -24.01 8.17
N LEU A 237 -9.00 -23.17 7.89
CA LEU A 237 -10.22 -23.12 8.69
C LEU A 237 -11.11 -24.36 8.49
N ARG A 238 -11.17 -24.90 7.26
CA ARG A 238 -12.06 -26.02 6.89
C ARG A 238 -11.46 -27.40 7.08
N ASP A 239 -10.13 -27.52 6.97
CA ASP A 239 -9.41 -28.80 7.09
C ASP A 239 -8.46 -28.77 8.30
N PRO A 240 -8.84 -29.40 9.42
CA PRO A 240 -7.98 -29.50 10.60
C PRO A 240 -6.64 -30.22 10.35
N ASN A 241 -6.55 -31.03 9.29
CA ASN A 241 -5.32 -31.75 8.91
C ASN A 241 -4.55 -31.03 7.80
N PHE A 242 -4.89 -29.78 7.48
CA PHE A 242 -4.26 -29.03 6.38
C PHE A 242 -2.74 -28.91 6.55
N ASP A 243 -2.27 -28.63 7.77
CA ASP A 243 -0.84 -28.45 8.05
C ASP A 243 -0.03 -29.71 7.74
N ALA A 244 -0.59 -30.90 7.99
CA ALA A 244 0.05 -32.18 7.65
C ALA A 244 0.13 -32.41 6.12
N LYS A 245 -0.82 -31.84 5.36
CA LYS A 245 -0.88 -31.95 3.89
C LYS A 245 -0.01 -30.91 3.19
N GLN A 246 0.37 -29.83 3.87
CA GLN A 246 1.09 -28.70 3.26
C GLN A 246 2.38 -29.09 2.51
N PRO A 247 3.27 -29.97 3.02
CA PRO A 247 4.48 -30.35 2.30
C PRO A 247 4.21 -31.20 1.04
N ALA A 248 3.11 -31.96 1.02
CA ALA A 248 2.68 -32.70 -0.15
C ALA A 248 2.02 -31.77 -1.17
N LEU A 249 1.21 -30.82 -0.69
CA LEU A 249 0.57 -29.78 -1.51
C LEU A 249 1.59 -28.93 -2.26
N GLN A 250 2.65 -28.47 -1.58
CA GLN A 250 3.71 -27.68 -2.22
C GLN A 250 4.43 -28.44 -3.34
N ARG A 251 4.69 -29.74 -3.16
CA ARG A 251 5.29 -30.59 -4.19
C ARG A 251 4.38 -30.76 -5.40
N GLU A 252 3.10 -30.99 -5.15
CA GLU A 252 2.11 -31.13 -6.22
C GLU A 252 1.92 -29.82 -7.00
N ILE A 253 1.87 -28.69 -6.31
CA ILE A 253 1.83 -27.37 -6.96
C ILE A 253 3.08 -27.16 -7.84
N ALA A 254 4.27 -27.47 -7.33
CA ALA A 254 5.51 -27.35 -8.12
C ALA A 254 5.50 -28.26 -9.36
N TRP A 255 4.98 -29.48 -9.23
CA TRP A 255 4.81 -30.40 -10.35
C TRP A 255 3.80 -29.87 -11.38
N LEU A 256 2.64 -29.39 -10.94
CA LEU A 256 1.63 -28.78 -11.81
C LEU A 256 2.18 -27.53 -12.51
N GLN A 257 2.94 -26.68 -11.83
CA GLN A 257 3.57 -25.51 -12.45
C GLN A 257 4.62 -25.87 -13.50
N THR A 258 5.32 -26.99 -13.32
CA THR A 258 6.30 -27.48 -14.30
C THR A 258 5.61 -28.05 -15.53
N LYS A 259 4.44 -28.70 -15.36
CA LYS A 259 3.70 -29.37 -16.43
C LYS A 259 2.75 -28.45 -17.21
N GLU A 260 2.02 -27.60 -16.50
CA GLU A 260 0.92 -26.76 -17.02
C GLU A 260 1.29 -25.28 -17.08
N GLY A 261 2.42 -24.90 -16.48
CA GLY A 261 2.87 -23.52 -16.37
C GLY A 261 2.34 -22.83 -15.11
N ARG A 262 2.87 -21.63 -14.85
CA ARG A 262 2.40 -20.75 -13.76
C ARG A 262 1.20 -19.94 -14.24
N PRO A 263 0.04 -20.03 -13.57
CA PRO A 263 -1.12 -19.22 -13.92
C PRO A 263 -0.86 -17.74 -13.65
N ASN A 264 -1.28 -16.88 -14.58
CA ASN A 264 -1.14 -15.42 -14.48
C ASN A 264 -2.46 -14.71 -14.14
N THR A 265 -3.49 -15.46 -13.77
CA THR A 265 -4.80 -14.92 -13.38
C THR A 265 -5.19 -15.45 -11.99
N PRO A 266 -5.89 -14.65 -11.17
CA PRO A 266 -6.39 -15.09 -9.86
C PRO A 266 -7.20 -16.40 -9.94
N GLU A 267 -8.08 -16.50 -10.93
CA GLU A 267 -8.93 -17.68 -11.14
C GLU A 267 -8.12 -18.92 -11.50
N GLY A 268 -7.13 -18.78 -12.38
CA GLY A 268 -6.24 -19.87 -12.76
C GLY A 268 -5.41 -20.37 -11.58
N VAL A 269 -4.93 -19.45 -10.72
CA VAL A 269 -4.22 -19.82 -9.49
C VAL A 269 -5.13 -20.60 -8.55
N ARG A 270 -6.37 -20.14 -8.32
CA ARG A 270 -7.34 -20.86 -7.48
C ARG A 270 -7.64 -22.25 -8.03
N ALA A 271 -7.83 -22.39 -9.34
CA ALA A 271 -8.09 -23.68 -9.99
C ALA A 271 -6.90 -24.65 -9.82
N GLN A 272 -5.67 -24.17 -9.99
CA GLN A 272 -4.47 -24.99 -9.82
C GLN A 272 -4.28 -25.41 -8.35
N LEU A 273 -4.49 -24.48 -7.40
CA LEU A 273 -4.44 -24.78 -5.97
C LEU A 273 -5.50 -25.82 -5.58
N GLN A 274 -6.71 -25.68 -6.12
CA GLN A 274 -7.79 -26.62 -5.88
C GLN A 274 -7.45 -28.03 -6.39
N LYS A 275 -6.93 -28.12 -7.62
CA LYS A 275 -6.50 -29.38 -8.23
C LYS A 275 -5.37 -30.06 -7.44
N ALA A 276 -4.39 -29.29 -6.97
CA ALA A 276 -3.32 -29.80 -6.12
C ALA A 276 -3.87 -30.30 -4.76
N TYR A 277 -4.86 -29.59 -4.21
CA TYR A 277 -5.48 -30.00 -2.96
C TYR A 277 -6.31 -31.27 -3.10
N ASP A 278 -7.08 -31.40 -4.17
CA ASP A 278 -7.95 -32.57 -4.39
C ASP A 278 -7.11 -33.84 -4.60
N THR A 279 -5.99 -33.75 -5.32
CA THR A 279 -5.05 -34.86 -5.50
C THR A 279 -4.37 -35.27 -4.19
N VAL A 280 -3.87 -34.30 -3.41
CA VAL A 280 -3.23 -34.58 -2.12
C VAL A 280 -4.23 -35.10 -1.10
N SER A 281 -5.43 -34.52 -1.03
CA SER A 281 -6.46 -34.97 -0.10
C SER A 281 -6.99 -36.37 -0.44
N ALA A 282 -7.07 -36.74 -1.72
CA ALA A 282 -7.39 -38.10 -2.14
C ALA A 282 -6.29 -39.10 -1.75
N ALA A 283 -5.02 -38.70 -1.83
CA ALA A 283 -3.88 -39.54 -1.41
C ALA A 283 -3.72 -39.61 0.12
N HIS A 284 -4.20 -38.59 0.84
CA HIS A 284 -4.11 -38.51 2.29
C HIS A 284 -5.30 -39.23 2.95
N VAL A 285 -5.20 -40.56 2.99
CA VAL A 285 -6.09 -41.39 3.82
C VAL A 285 -5.83 -41.01 5.28
N ALA A 286 -6.85 -40.48 5.96
CA ALA A 286 -6.79 -40.23 7.40
C ALA A 286 -6.29 -41.51 8.09
N PRO A 287 -5.36 -41.42 9.07
CA PRO A 287 -4.93 -42.60 9.81
C PRO A 287 -6.19 -43.27 10.33
N ALA A 288 -6.43 -44.52 9.89
CA ALA A 288 -7.61 -45.27 10.28
C ALA A 288 -7.75 -45.15 11.79
N PRO A 289 -8.94 -44.84 12.34
CA PRO A 289 -9.10 -44.69 13.77
C PRO A 289 -8.50 -45.94 14.38
N VAL A 290 -7.43 -45.77 15.18
CA VAL A 290 -6.78 -46.88 15.87
C VAL A 290 -7.93 -47.60 16.53
N ARG A 291 -8.28 -48.79 16.03
CA ARG A 291 -9.33 -49.60 16.62
C ARG A 291 -8.87 -49.74 18.05
N GLN A 292 -9.52 -49.03 18.98
CA GLN A 292 -9.26 -49.19 20.40
C GLN A 292 -9.39 -50.69 20.60
N GLN A 293 -8.26 -51.37 20.78
CA GLN A 293 -8.29 -52.80 21.00
C GLN A 293 -9.19 -52.95 22.20
N ARG A 294 -10.34 -53.62 21.99
CA ARG A 294 -11.28 -53.88 23.08
C ARG A 294 -10.43 -54.39 24.24
N PRO A 295 -10.46 -53.75 25.42
CA PRO A 295 -9.60 -54.15 26.52
C PRO A 295 -9.80 -55.65 26.72
N ALA A 296 -8.70 -56.40 26.74
CA ALA A 296 -8.73 -57.85 26.88
C ALA A 296 -9.60 -58.19 28.10
N ILE A 297 -10.73 -58.84 27.86
CA ILE A 297 -11.63 -59.28 28.92
C ILE A 297 -10.85 -60.29 29.73
N ARG A 298 -10.37 -59.87 30.90
CA ARG A 298 -9.78 -60.80 31.88
C ARG A 298 -10.93 -61.69 32.35
N PRO A 299 -10.85 -63.02 32.20
CA PRO A 299 -11.88 -63.89 32.75
C PRO A 299 -11.95 -63.65 34.26
N VAL A 300 -13.16 -63.33 34.74
CA VAL A 300 -13.42 -63.12 36.16
C VAL A 300 -13.37 -64.49 36.83
N THR A 301 -12.24 -64.82 37.42
CA THR A 301 -12.11 -66.02 38.24
C THR A 301 -12.76 -65.75 39.61
N GLY A 302 -14.03 -66.12 39.73
CA GLY A 302 -14.71 -66.36 41.00
C GLY A 302 -15.82 -65.38 41.38
N GLY A 303 -17.03 -65.91 41.57
CA GLY A 303 -17.97 -65.39 42.59
C GLY A 303 -19.32 -64.85 42.10
N GLN A 304 -20.32 -65.73 42.16
CA GLN A 304 -21.77 -65.51 42.34
C GLN A 304 -22.56 -64.55 41.43
N VAL A 305 -23.54 -65.18 40.76
CA VAL A 305 -24.64 -64.60 40.01
C VAL A 305 -25.73 -64.12 40.97
N ASN A 306 -26.20 -62.87 40.84
CA ASN A 306 -27.63 -62.51 40.90
C ASN A 306 -27.89 -61.01 40.67
N GLY A 307 -28.84 -60.70 39.78
CA GLY A 307 -29.74 -59.55 39.95
C GLY A 307 -29.68 -58.40 38.93
N SER A 308 -30.52 -58.51 37.89
CA SER A 308 -31.27 -57.40 37.24
C SER A 308 -30.50 -56.23 36.60
N VAL A 309 -30.07 -56.42 35.35
CA VAL A 309 -29.65 -55.34 34.46
C VAL A 309 -30.88 -54.69 33.83
N ARG A 310 -31.12 -53.39 34.11
CA ARG A 310 -32.08 -52.58 33.36
C ARG A 310 -31.47 -52.25 31.98
N PRO A 311 -32.21 -52.40 30.87
CA PRO A 311 -31.68 -52.04 29.56
C PRO A 311 -31.44 -50.52 29.49
N GLU A 312 -30.26 -50.14 29.03
CA GLU A 312 -29.87 -48.75 28.79
C GLU A 312 -30.60 -48.24 27.54
N ILE A 313 -31.43 -47.20 27.73
CA ILE A 313 -32.24 -46.59 26.68
C ILE A 313 -31.32 -45.83 25.72
N LYS A 314 -31.16 -46.33 24.50
CA LYS A 314 -30.28 -45.71 23.47
C LYS A 314 -31.02 -44.79 22.50
N SER A 315 -32.33 -44.71 22.61
CA SER A 315 -33.18 -43.89 21.73
C SER A 315 -34.46 -43.48 22.45
N THR A 316 -35.00 -42.32 22.11
CA THR A 316 -36.23 -41.77 22.71
C THR A 316 -37.43 -42.71 22.52
N LEU A 317 -37.46 -43.47 21.42
CA LEU A 317 -38.49 -44.48 21.13
C LEU A 317 -38.43 -45.65 22.14
N ASP A 318 -37.24 -46.00 22.59
CA ASP A 318 -37.00 -47.08 23.56
C ASP A 318 -37.47 -46.67 24.97
N ALA A 319 -37.40 -45.36 25.28
CA ALA A 319 -37.95 -44.81 26.51
C ALA A 319 -39.47 -44.90 26.56
N VAL A 320 -40.15 -44.61 25.44
CA VAL A 320 -41.61 -44.69 25.34
C VAL A 320 -42.08 -46.13 25.49
N ASN A 321 -41.40 -47.08 24.83
CA ASN A 321 -41.74 -48.50 24.92
C ASN A 321 -41.54 -49.06 26.34
N ALA A 322 -40.49 -48.63 27.05
CA ALA A 322 -40.26 -49.01 28.44
C ALA A 322 -41.36 -48.47 29.39
N VAL A 323 -41.90 -47.28 29.13
CA VAL A 323 -42.99 -46.70 29.93
C VAL A 323 -44.34 -47.35 29.63
N VAL A 324 -44.61 -47.68 28.36
CA VAL A 324 -45.84 -48.39 27.95
C VAL A 324 -45.88 -49.79 28.55
N ALA A 325 -44.76 -50.53 28.53
CA ALA A 325 -44.66 -51.84 29.16
C ALA A 325 -44.89 -51.80 30.68
N ARG A 326 -44.63 -50.65 31.32
CA ARG A 326 -44.83 -50.46 32.77
C ARG A 326 -46.27 -50.12 33.16
N ARG A 327 -47.09 -49.64 32.23
CA ARG A 327 -48.52 -49.33 32.46
C ARG A 327 -49.46 -50.50 32.12
N ALA A 328 -48.96 -51.51 31.42
CA ALA A 328 -49.71 -52.69 31.02
C ALA A 328 -49.56 -53.87 32.00
N GLY A 329 -48.97 -53.64 33.19
CA GLY A 329 -48.80 -54.63 34.26
C GLY A 329 -49.23 -54.07 35.61
#